data_AF-A0A2A5EQC7-F1
#
_entry.id   AF-A0A2A5EQC7-F1
#
_cell.length_a   1.000
_cell.length_b   1.000
_cell.length_c   1.000
_cell.angle_alpha   90.00
_cell.angle_beta   90.00
_cell.angle_gamma   90.00
#
_symmetry.space_group_name_H-M   'P 1'
#
loop_
_entity.id
_entity.type
_entity.pdbx_description
1 polymer ?
#
loop_
_entity_poly.entity_id
_entity_poly.type
_entity_poly.pdbx_seq_one_letter_code
_entity_poly.pdbx_strand_id
1 'polypeptide(L)'
;MAKETGMQRNWKLWAALLVVFGLGQLNPLGRAYLVLAEWKLPEIKQESLAQSPSPFEAITPDKWVGESANVFAVEDINPIAPVHLLIIPKLRISNILEASPELVAEMSALALKMARERGIDESGFRLVINTNPHGGQTVYHMHMHLIGGRQMGWLG
;
A
#
# COMPACT_ATOMS: atom_id res chain seq x y z
N MET A 1 35.80 -22.17 -2.81
CA MET A 1 36.31 -21.02 -3.59
C MET A 1 35.15 -20.43 -4.38
N ALA A 2 35.12 -19.10 -4.46
CA ALA A 2 33.92 -18.26 -4.51
C ALA A 2 33.11 -18.29 -5.83
N LYS A 3 31.82 -17.95 -5.69
CA LYS A 3 30.79 -17.77 -6.72
C LYS A 3 31.01 -16.46 -7.48
N GLU A 4 31.00 -16.51 -8.81
CA GLU A 4 30.81 -15.34 -9.67
C GLU A 4 29.31 -15.02 -9.78
N THR A 5 28.92 -13.82 -9.35
CA THR A 5 27.57 -13.29 -9.50
C THR A 5 27.51 -12.37 -10.72
N GLY A 6 26.56 -12.66 -11.62
CA GLY A 6 26.31 -11.87 -12.81
C GLY A 6 25.75 -10.49 -12.47
N MET A 7 26.58 -9.47 -12.64
CA MET A 7 26.17 -8.07 -12.71
C MET A 7 26.48 -7.51 -14.10
N GLN A 8 25.76 -8.01 -15.11
CA GLN A 8 25.67 -7.38 -16.42
C GLN A 8 24.55 -6.33 -16.35
N ARG A 9 24.89 -5.12 -15.88
CA ARG A 9 23.99 -3.96 -15.95
C ARG A 9 24.79 -2.68 -16.24
N ASN A 10 24.63 -2.20 -17.47
CA ASN A 10 24.92 -0.85 -17.96
C ASN A 10 26.33 -0.25 -17.70
N TRP A 11 27.26 -0.57 -18.60
CA TRP A 11 28.51 0.19 -18.80
C TRP A 11 28.27 1.69 -19.12
N LYS A 12 27.06 2.07 -19.57
CA LYS A 12 26.66 3.46 -19.83
C LYS A 12 26.46 4.33 -18.57
N LEU A 13 26.42 3.74 -17.37
CA LEU A 13 26.33 4.50 -16.10
C LEU A 13 27.69 4.85 -15.48
N TRP A 14 28.79 4.23 -15.92
CA TRP A 14 30.14 4.58 -15.45
C TRP A 14 30.83 5.67 -16.30
N ALA A 15 30.34 5.93 -17.51
CA ALA A 15 30.85 7.03 -18.34
C ALA A 15 30.48 8.43 -17.82
N ALA A 16 29.54 8.55 -16.89
CA ALA A 16 29.21 9.82 -16.23
C ALA A 16 30.05 10.09 -14.96
N LEU A 17 30.88 9.14 -14.51
CA LEU A 17 31.72 9.27 -13.32
C LEU A 17 33.17 9.68 -13.61
N LEU A 18 33.54 9.86 -14.88
CA LEU A 18 34.91 10.25 -15.30
C LEU A 18 34.99 11.62 -15.98
N VAL A 19 34.03 12.52 -15.73
CA VAL A 19 34.17 13.97 -16.04
C VAL A 19 34.27 14.81 -14.75
N VAL A 20 34.57 14.18 -13.62
CA VAL A 20 34.92 14.86 -12.36
C VAL A 20 36.23 14.29 -11.82
N PHE A 21 37.29 14.32 -12.62
CA PHE A 21 38.65 14.07 -12.15
C PHE A 21 39.32 15.37 -11.74
N GLY A 22 40.05 15.34 -10.61
CA GLY A 22 41.23 16.17 -10.41
C GLY A 22 40.98 17.61 -9.97
N LEU A 23 41.73 18.03 -8.95
CA LEU A 23 41.77 19.40 -8.40
C LEU A 23 40.52 19.83 -7.60
N GLY A 24 40.31 19.16 -6.47
CA GLY A 24 40.15 19.82 -5.16
C GLY A 24 38.96 20.74 -4.87
N GLN A 25 38.13 21.16 -5.82
CA GLN A 25 36.94 21.98 -5.54
C GLN A 25 35.79 21.65 -6.49
N LEU A 26 34.67 21.20 -5.92
CA LEU A 26 33.41 21.02 -6.62
C LEU A 26 32.90 22.37 -7.15
N ASN A 27 32.46 22.40 -8.40
CA ASN A 27 31.78 23.56 -8.98
C ASN A 27 30.37 23.76 -8.32
N PRO A 28 29.74 24.94 -8.48
CA PRO A 28 28.46 25.26 -7.82
C PRO A 28 27.33 24.27 -8.15
N LEU A 29 27.32 23.73 -9.37
CA LEU A 29 26.33 22.76 -9.84
C LEU A 29 26.55 21.37 -9.20
N GLY A 30 27.80 20.96 -8.99
CA GLY A 30 28.16 19.74 -8.28
C GLY A 30 27.81 19.80 -6.79
N ARG A 31 27.94 20.98 -6.15
CA ARG A 31 27.44 21.20 -4.79
C ARG A 31 25.91 21.13 -4.72
N ALA A 32 25.20 21.74 -5.67
CA ALA A 32 23.74 21.66 -5.71
C ALA A 32 23.25 20.21 -5.89
N TYR A 33 23.95 19.40 -6.70
CA TYR A 33 23.61 18.00 -6.91
C TYR A 33 23.84 17.15 -5.64
N LEU A 34 24.91 17.38 -4.88
CA LEU A 34 25.12 16.71 -3.59
C LEU A 34 24.08 17.15 -2.54
N VAL A 35 23.72 18.44 -2.50
CA VAL A 35 22.65 18.93 -1.60
C VAL A 35 21.30 18.29 -1.92
N LEU A 36 20.99 18.06 -3.21
CA LEU A 36 19.78 17.36 -3.64
C LEU A 36 19.86 15.85 -3.41
N ALA A 37 21.04 15.24 -3.54
CA ALA A 37 21.26 13.81 -3.30
C ALA A 37 21.29 13.45 -1.80
N GLU A 38 21.68 14.39 -0.93
CA GLU A 38 21.62 14.27 0.53
C GLU A 38 20.29 14.75 1.12
N TRP A 39 19.39 15.32 0.28
CA TRP A 39 18.06 15.73 0.69
C TRP A 39 17.22 14.48 0.99
N LYS A 40 17.32 14.01 2.23
CA LYS A 40 16.38 13.05 2.79
C LYS A 40 15.01 13.71 2.74
N LEU A 41 14.10 13.14 1.95
CA LEU A 41 12.68 13.44 2.10
C LEU A 41 12.37 13.36 3.60
N PRO A 42 11.76 14.39 4.21
CA PRO A 42 11.42 14.32 5.62
C PRO A 42 10.60 13.04 5.82
N GLU A 43 10.95 12.24 6.83
CA GLU A 43 10.10 11.14 7.26
C GLU A 43 8.73 11.75 7.53
N ILE A 44 7.77 11.45 6.64
CA ILE A 44 6.38 11.83 6.85
C ILE A 44 5.97 11.06 8.09
N LYS A 45 5.93 11.75 9.24
CA LYS A 45 5.49 11.15 10.50
C LYS A 45 4.10 10.57 10.26
N GLN A 46 3.84 9.35 10.72
CA GLN A 46 2.52 8.73 10.58
C GLN A 46 1.39 9.64 11.10
N GLU A 47 1.68 10.44 12.12
CA GLU A 47 0.82 11.51 12.63
C GLU A 47 0.32 12.48 11.56
N SER A 48 1.13 12.82 10.54
CA SER A 48 0.71 13.69 9.44
C SER A 48 -0.04 12.94 8.32
N LEU A 49 0.11 11.62 8.19
CA LEU A 49 -0.71 10.79 7.29
C LEU A 49 -2.10 10.50 7.87
N ALA A 50 -2.22 10.56 9.20
CA ALA A 50 -3.48 10.46 9.91
C ALA A 50 -4.25 11.80 9.95
N GLN A 51 -3.67 12.92 9.50
CA GLN A 51 -4.32 14.24 9.53
C GLN A 51 -4.94 14.61 8.17
N SER A 52 -6.20 15.08 8.23
CA SER A 52 -7.10 15.49 7.13
C SER A 52 -7.75 14.35 6.33
N PRO A 53 -8.99 14.56 5.81
CA PRO A 53 -10.01 13.52 5.82
C PRO A 53 -9.59 12.30 5.01
N SER A 54 -9.91 11.14 5.55
CA SER A 54 -9.63 9.88 4.87
C SER A 54 -10.40 9.88 3.55
N PRO A 55 -9.80 9.39 2.45
CA PRO A 55 -10.53 9.25 1.19
C PRO A 55 -11.80 8.40 1.33
N PHE A 56 -11.89 7.54 2.34
CA PHE A 56 -13.06 6.71 2.59
C PHE A 56 -14.22 7.46 3.24
N GLU A 57 -13.95 8.56 3.95
CA GLU A 57 -15.01 9.40 4.55
C GLU A 57 -15.80 10.18 3.49
N ALA A 58 -15.22 10.33 2.28
CA ALA A 58 -15.88 10.98 1.15
C ALA A 58 -16.77 10.01 0.33
N ILE A 59 -16.75 8.70 0.63
CA ILE A 59 -17.51 7.72 -0.14
C ILE A 59 -18.96 7.72 0.33
N THR A 60 -19.87 8.02 -0.59
CA THR A 60 -21.31 8.06 -0.33
C THR A 60 -21.93 6.66 -0.35
N PRO A 61 -23.03 6.41 0.40
CA PRO A 61 -23.65 5.09 0.50
C PRO A 61 -24.13 4.47 -0.81
N ASP A 62 -24.42 5.25 -1.85
CA ASP A 62 -24.79 4.73 -3.19
C ASP A 62 -23.64 3.96 -3.87
N LYS A 63 -22.40 4.14 -3.40
CA LYS A 63 -21.22 3.41 -3.87
C LYS A 63 -20.94 2.14 -3.07
N TRP A 64 -21.65 1.92 -1.97
CA TRP A 64 -21.42 0.75 -1.13
C TRP A 64 -21.98 -0.47 -1.83
N VAL A 65 -21.15 -1.49 -1.99
CA VAL A 65 -21.54 -2.79 -2.57
C VAL A 65 -22.01 -3.78 -1.51
N GLY A 66 -21.80 -3.44 -0.24
CA GLY A 66 -22.32 -4.16 0.92
C GLY A 66 -22.07 -3.36 2.18
N GLU A 67 -22.88 -3.59 3.21
CA GLU A 67 -22.69 -2.96 4.51
C GLU A 67 -23.21 -3.81 5.67
N SER A 68 -22.80 -3.42 6.86
CA SER A 68 -23.30 -3.87 8.16
C SER A 68 -23.51 -2.66 9.08
N ALA A 69 -23.67 -2.89 10.39
CA ALA A 69 -23.87 -1.82 11.35
C ALA A 69 -22.71 -0.82 11.35
N ASN A 70 -21.47 -1.32 11.44
CA ASN A 70 -20.28 -0.51 11.62
C ASN A 70 -19.30 -0.54 10.45
N VAL A 71 -19.60 -1.28 9.38
CA VAL A 71 -18.66 -1.53 8.28
C VAL A 71 -19.37 -1.40 6.94
N PHE A 72 -18.66 -0.98 5.91
CA PHE A 72 -19.13 -0.97 4.53
C PHE A 72 -18.06 -1.52 3.58
N ALA A 73 -18.47 -1.96 2.40
CA ALA A 73 -17.61 -2.49 1.36
C ALA A 73 -17.76 -1.65 0.08
N VAL A 74 -16.66 -1.41 -0.63
CA VAL A 74 -16.60 -0.66 -1.89
C VAL A 74 -15.66 -1.35 -2.86
N GLU A 75 -15.83 -1.09 -4.16
CA GLU A 75 -14.83 -1.49 -5.17
C GLU A 75 -13.52 -0.72 -4.96
N ASP A 76 -12.38 -1.40 -5.04
CA ASP A 76 -11.09 -0.73 -5.13
C ASP A 76 -11.00 -0.01 -6.49
N ILE A 77 -10.59 1.26 -6.47
CA ILE A 77 -10.43 2.09 -7.67
C ILE A 77 -9.28 1.62 -8.58
N ASN A 78 -8.32 0.86 -8.04
CA ASN A 78 -7.18 0.28 -8.73
C ASN A 78 -7.15 -1.25 -8.48
N PRO A 79 -8.11 -2.00 -9.07
CA PRO A 79 -8.25 -3.42 -8.79
C PRO A 79 -7.03 -4.22 -9.27
N ILE A 80 -6.48 -5.09 -8.40
CA ILE A 80 -5.36 -5.97 -8.76
C ILE A 80 -5.82 -7.38 -9.17
N ALA A 81 -7.11 -7.65 -9.09
CA ALA A 81 -7.77 -8.90 -9.48
C ALA A 81 -9.21 -8.60 -9.93
N PRO A 82 -9.88 -9.53 -10.62
CA PRO A 82 -11.26 -9.32 -11.10
C PRO A 82 -12.25 -8.95 -10.00
N VAL A 83 -12.04 -9.46 -8.78
CA VAL A 83 -12.72 -8.97 -7.57
C VAL A 83 -11.66 -8.35 -6.66
N HIS A 84 -11.78 -7.05 -6.40
CA HIS A 84 -10.96 -6.35 -5.41
C HIS A 84 -11.83 -5.34 -4.65
N LEU A 85 -12.26 -5.72 -3.45
CA LEU A 85 -13.07 -4.87 -2.59
C LEU A 85 -12.26 -4.35 -1.40
N LEU A 86 -12.61 -3.17 -0.92
CA LEU A 86 -12.17 -2.63 0.36
C LEU A 86 -13.32 -2.70 1.37
N ILE A 87 -13.09 -3.38 2.48
CA ILE A 87 -14.00 -3.44 3.62
C ILE A 87 -13.48 -2.48 4.69
N ILE A 88 -14.28 -1.48 5.05
CA ILE A 88 -13.85 -0.27 5.77
C ILE A 88 -14.81 -0.02 6.93
N PRO A 89 -14.31 0.21 8.16
CA PRO A 89 -15.16 0.62 9.27
C PRO A 89 -15.73 2.03 9.03
N LYS A 90 -16.97 2.26 9.43
CA LYS A 90 -17.61 3.59 9.40
C LYS A 90 -16.93 4.54 10.40
N LEU A 91 -16.41 3.98 11.51
CA LEU A 91 -15.57 4.69 12.46
C LEU A 91 -14.13 4.72 11.97
N ARG A 92 -13.54 5.92 11.88
CA ARG A 92 -12.13 6.07 11.54
C ARG A 92 -11.24 5.59 12.67
N ILE A 93 -10.54 4.49 12.41
CA ILE A 93 -9.41 3.97 13.19
C ILE A 93 -8.20 3.83 12.25
N SER A 94 -6.99 4.09 12.75
CA SER A 94 -5.82 4.23 11.88
C SER A 94 -5.44 2.91 11.20
N ASN A 95 -5.45 1.81 11.95
CA ASN A 95 -5.11 0.47 11.51
C ASN A 95 -5.62 -0.57 12.53
N ILE A 96 -5.31 -1.86 12.31
CA ILE A 96 -5.80 -2.96 13.14
C ILE A 96 -5.37 -2.90 14.61
N LEU A 97 -4.29 -2.18 14.95
CA LEU A 97 -3.82 -2.05 16.33
C LEU A 97 -4.80 -1.29 17.23
N GLU A 98 -5.69 -0.49 16.63
CA GLU A 98 -6.74 0.27 17.31
C GLU A 98 -8.12 -0.40 17.23
N ALA A 99 -8.23 -1.54 16.52
CA ALA A 99 -9.50 -2.22 16.29
C ALA A 99 -9.89 -3.12 17.48
N SER A 100 -11.18 -3.14 17.82
CA SER A 100 -11.70 -4.16 18.73
C SER A 100 -11.82 -5.52 18.01
N PRO A 101 -11.74 -6.66 18.73
CA PRO A 101 -11.95 -7.98 18.14
C PRO A 101 -13.30 -8.11 17.42
N GLU A 102 -14.35 -7.49 17.96
CA GLU A 102 -15.71 -7.50 17.41
C GLU A 102 -15.78 -6.78 16.06
N LEU A 103 -15.08 -5.65 15.93
CA LEU A 103 -15.01 -4.93 14.67
C LEU A 103 -14.31 -5.78 13.59
N VAL A 104 -13.20 -6.45 13.93
CA VAL A 104 -12.49 -7.34 13.00
C VAL A 104 -13.37 -8.53 12.59
N ALA A 105 -14.15 -9.08 13.53
CA ALA A 105 -15.11 -10.14 13.26
C ALA A 105 -16.23 -9.65 12.31
N GLU A 106 -16.77 -8.45 12.53
CA GLU A 106 -17.79 -7.84 11.68
C GLU A 106 -17.26 -7.57 10.26
N MET A 107 -16.04 -7.02 10.14
CA MET A 107 -15.37 -6.83 8.85
C MET A 107 -15.17 -8.15 8.11
N SER A 108 -14.72 -9.20 8.82
CA SER A 108 -14.53 -10.52 8.24
C SER A 108 -15.86 -11.13 7.79
N ALA A 109 -16.93 -11.00 8.59
CA ALA A 109 -18.26 -11.48 8.24
C ALA A 109 -18.79 -10.81 6.98
N LEU A 110 -18.62 -9.48 6.85
CA LEU A 110 -18.99 -8.76 5.64
C LEU A 110 -18.15 -9.21 4.44
N ALA A 111 -16.83 -9.39 4.59
CA ALA A 111 -15.97 -9.89 3.51
C ALA A 111 -16.39 -11.30 3.02
N LEU A 112 -16.74 -12.21 3.94
CA LEU A 112 -17.23 -13.55 3.59
C LEU A 112 -18.57 -13.50 2.86
N LYS A 113 -19.47 -12.60 3.27
CA LYS A 113 -20.73 -12.36 2.55
C LYS A 113 -20.45 -11.88 1.12
N MET A 114 -19.58 -10.87 0.98
CA MET A 114 -19.21 -10.33 -0.34
C MET A 114 -18.53 -11.38 -1.22
N ALA A 115 -17.66 -12.23 -0.68
CA ALA A 115 -17.01 -13.29 -1.45
C ALA A 115 -18.02 -14.25 -2.10
N ARG A 116 -19.08 -14.62 -1.38
CA ARG A 116 -20.18 -15.45 -1.90
C ARG A 116 -21.00 -14.71 -2.95
N GLU A 117 -21.36 -13.45 -2.69
CA GLU A 117 -22.11 -12.63 -3.63
C GLU A 117 -21.35 -12.34 -4.93
N ARG A 118 -20.01 -12.32 -4.86
CA ARG A 118 -19.12 -12.16 -6.02
C ARG A 118 -18.71 -13.48 -6.68
N GLY A 119 -19.18 -14.63 -6.18
CA GLY A 119 -18.90 -15.94 -6.75
C GLY A 119 -17.43 -16.35 -6.71
N ILE A 120 -16.68 -15.93 -5.69
CA ILE A 120 -15.26 -16.26 -5.51
C ILE A 120 -14.99 -17.17 -4.31
N ASP A 121 -16.03 -17.58 -3.58
CA ASP A 121 -15.91 -18.41 -2.38
C ASP A 121 -15.42 -19.83 -2.68
N GLU A 122 -15.92 -20.46 -3.76
CA GLU A 122 -15.45 -21.79 -4.18
C GLU A 122 -14.03 -21.76 -4.79
N SER A 123 -13.74 -20.75 -5.63
CA SER A 123 -12.42 -20.61 -6.27
C SER A 123 -11.32 -20.15 -5.30
N GLY A 124 -11.72 -19.63 -4.14
CA GLY A 124 -10.84 -19.04 -3.14
C GLY A 124 -10.56 -17.54 -3.38
N PHE A 125 -10.12 -16.89 -2.30
CA PHE A 125 -9.79 -15.47 -2.24
C PHE A 125 -8.75 -15.20 -1.14
N ARG A 126 -8.23 -13.97 -1.11
CA ARG A 126 -7.29 -13.49 -0.09
C ARG A 126 -7.87 -12.30 0.65
N LEU A 127 -7.80 -12.33 1.98
CA LEU A 127 -8.01 -11.17 2.83
C LEU A 127 -6.65 -10.57 3.22
N VAL A 128 -6.50 -9.26 3.12
CA VAL A 128 -5.26 -8.55 3.50
C VAL A 128 -5.60 -7.32 4.33
N ILE A 129 -4.92 -7.15 5.46
CA ILE A 129 -4.97 -5.91 6.26
C ILE A 129 -3.53 -5.42 6.41
N ASN A 130 -3.22 -4.33 5.73
CA ASN A 130 -1.89 -3.72 5.79
C ASN A 130 -1.79 -2.82 7.00
N THR A 131 -0.71 -2.96 7.77
CA THR A 131 -0.46 -2.16 8.98
C THR A 131 0.91 -1.51 8.91
N ASN A 132 0.96 -0.18 9.05
CA ASN A 132 2.20 0.61 9.08
C ASN A 132 3.05 0.47 7.77
N PRO A 133 4.20 1.15 7.64
CA PRO A 133 4.96 1.19 6.39
C PRO A 133 5.43 -0.18 5.90
N HIS A 134 5.89 -1.07 6.80
CA HIS A 134 6.33 -2.41 6.41
C HIS A 134 5.19 -3.32 5.95
N GLY A 135 3.95 -3.04 6.37
CA GLY A 135 2.76 -3.69 5.83
C GLY A 135 2.30 -3.10 4.50
N GLY A 136 2.89 -2.00 4.02
CA GLY A 136 2.45 -1.32 2.80
C GLY A 136 1.17 -0.50 2.96
N GLN A 137 0.86 -0.04 4.19
CA GLN A 137 -0.32 0.79 4.43
C GLN A 137 -0.12 2.21 3.88
N THR A 138 -0.99 2.64 2.96
CA THR A 138 -0.95 3.97 2.33
C THR A 138 -2.05 4.91 2.86
N VAL A 139 -3.21 4.35 3.25
CA VAL A 139 -4.32 5.10 3.85
C VAL A 139 -4.44 4.72 5.32
N TYR A 140 -4.31 5.70 6.21
CA TYR A 140 -4.45 5.55 7.67
C TYR A 140 -5.92 5.66 8.11
N HIS A 141 -6.73 4.83 7.46
CA HIS A 141 -8.07 4.45 7.86
C HIS A 141 -8.11 2.96 7.58
N MET A 142 -8.26 2.14 8.63
CA MET A 142 -8.21 0.69 8.53
C MET A 142 -9.09 0.20 7.39
N HIS A 143 -8.56 -0.71 6.59
CA HIS A 143 -9.32 -1.38 5.54
C HIS A 143 -8.80 -2.80 5.37
N MET A 144 -9.71 -3.70 5.01
CA MET A 144 -9.41 -5.07 4.64
C MET A 144 -9.65 -5.22 3.14
N HIS A 145 -8.63 -5.64 2.41
CA HIS A 145 -8.78 -6.01 1.01
C HIS A 145 -9.42 -7.40 0.92
N LEU A 146 -10.42 -7.57 0.05
CA LEU A 146 -10.92 -8.86 -0.42
C LEU A 146 -10.55 -9.00 -1.89
N ILE A 147 -9.64 -9.93 -2.20
CA ILE A 147 -9.03 -10.07 -3.53
C ILE A 147 -9.29 -11.49 -4.05
N GLY A 148 -9.89 -11.62 -5.24
CA GLY A 148 -10.22 -12.92 -5.84
C GLY A 148 -10.56 -12.86 -7.32
N GLY A 149 -11.11 -13.97 -7.84
CA GLY A 149 -11.47 -14.11 -9.26
C GLY A 149 -10.29 -14.49 -10.17
N ARG A 150 -9.13 -14.81 -9.60
CA ARG A 150 -7.97 -15.41 -10.28
C ARG A 150 -7.06 -16.12 -9.29
N GLN A 151 -6.19 -17.00 -9.78
CA GLN A 151 -5.13 -17.61 -8.96
C GLN A 151 -4.22 -16.51 -8.37
N MET A 152 -4.00 -16.58 -7.06
CA MET A 152 -3.04 -15.74 -6.35
C MET A 152 -1.71 -16.46 -6.21
N GLY A 153 -0.60 -15.74 -6.39
CA GLY A 153 0.74 -16.25 -6.05
C GLY A 153 0.94 -16.37 -4.54
N TRP A 154 2.02 -17.02 -4.10
CA TRP A 154 2.41 -17.04 -2.68
C TRP A 154 2.73 -15.62 -2.18
N LEU A 155 2.87 -15.46 -0.85
CA LEU A 155 3.27 -14.19 -0.25
C LEU A 155 4.70 -13.84 -0.68
N GLY A 156 4.85 -12.93 -1.65
CA GLY A 156 6.15 -12.47 -2.16
C GLY A 156 6.77 -13.42 -3.17
#